data_AF-A0A1H9FR82-F1
#
_entry.id   AF-A0A1H9FR82-F1
#
_cell.length_a   1.000
_cell.length_b   1.000
_cell.length_c   1.000
_cell.angle_alpha   90.00
_cell.angle_beta   90.00
_cell.angle_gamma   90.00
#
_symmetry.space_group_name_H-M   'P 1'
#
loop_
_entity.id
_entity.type
_entity.pdbx_description
1 polymer ?
#
loop_
_entity_poly.entity_id
_entity_poly.type
_entity_poly.pdbx_seq_one_letter_code
_entity_poly.pdbx_strand_id
1 'polypeptide(L)'
;MTLKRHTKLKKTIISLLLVSSISLSLVGCGKKETIVDDYGSQTETSSESAATSTSASADSLKITPGNADSLKDVFGDKIEYKQEFSIGDTLVHGYATYVVPDQKGLNVYNMQTADDGKKDEEAIVNALFGDTAKKLESVKYTNSYDYISLLYKCYEIKSFHDYAVVALADPNSSPTMALDDRIVIDSSFSEEYKWSDGDEMYLHMYEGEYKNNQFVLLLAFDYTINTRYIFFEPKSIKEYFPDYEFKTLLISGDKTQNGTEIELANNCTDDVNTLKEKAQELISNDLMFGDQFKITENAYSYKNISGDYAVEVCSEIPFLTEYSSYEGFSSVLMFSNTDYISTLKNTTVRGVAINYFKVAEQRDIKREYDSEKSKETDFYEFIYSGNASDLTDETTITTDGYAFYLDGINEEQQEDSNAIKIYEPNCGIIKYTSNGLYGIDIRLSNQLVDKVENVELASFDTITKDLPAKLNDQLDLGKLGDPKELNIDNITLNYDSYSDSADDIATDTDLVYEPDVTYPVIPAWTFTMSVYGDNSKGAMVSVNAMDGTIMRIYYYDYSLLE
;
A
#
# COMPACT_ATOMS: atom_id res chain seq x y z
N MET A 1 -42.51 -17.02 54.84
CA MET A 1 -41.96 -15.66 55.07
C MET A 1 -40.42 -15.61 54.94
N THR A 2 -39.83 -16.51 54.15
CA THR A 2 -38.38 -16.78 54.14
C THR A 2 -37.73 -16.52 52.77
N LEU A 3 -38.51 -16.34 51.70
CA LEU A 3 -37.98 -16.07 50.36
C LEU A 3 -37.65 -14.58 50.10
N LYS A 4 -38.29 -13.64 50.82
CA LYS A 4 -38.02 -12.18 50.67
C LYS A 4 -36.76 -11.69 51.40
N ARG A 5 -36.14 -12.52 52.25
CA ARG A 5 -34.95 -12.14 53.03
C ARG A 5 -33.64 -12.37 52.26
N HIS A 6 -33.58 -13.39 51.41
CA HIS A 6 -32.37 -13.72 50.63
C HIS A 6 -32.11 -12.79 49.44
N THR A 7 -33.16 -12.26 48.81
CA THR A 7 -33.02 -11.30 47.70
C THR A 7 -32.62 -9.90 48.18
N LYS A 8 -32.97 -9.52 49.42
CA LYS A 8 -32.53 -8.26 50.02
C LYS A 8 -31.06 -8.32 50.45
N LEU A 9 -30.61 -9.44 51.02
CA LEU A 9 -29.22 -9.62 51.44
C LEU A 9 -28.24 -9.65 50.25
N LYS A 10 -28.61 -10.29 49.13
CA LYS A 10 -27.77 -10.34 47.92
C LYS A 10 -27.61 -8.97 47.25
N LYS A 11 -28.65 -8.14 47.22
CA LYS A 11 -28.56 -6.77 46.69
C LYS A 11 -27.71 -5.85 47.58
N THR A 12 -27.79 -6.00 48.90
CA THR A 12 -26.96 -5.21 49.83
C THR A 12 -25.48 -5.59 49.77
N ILE A 13 -25.14 -6.88 49.58
CA ILE A 13 -23.75 -7.34 49.47
C ILE A 13 -23.11 -6.90 48.15
N ILE A 14 -23.85 -6.95 47.03
CA ILE A 14 -23.33 -6.49 45.73
C ILE A 14 -23.15 -4.96 45.71
N SER A 15 -24.06 -4.18 46.32
CA SER A 15 -23.88 -2.73 46.45
C SER A 15 -22.77 -2.33 47.41
N LEU A 16 -22.48 -3.11 48.47
CA LEU A 16 -21.33 -2.86 49.35
C LEU A 16 -19.99 -3.19 48.68
N LEU A 17 -19.93 -4.22 47.84
CA LEU A 17 -18.73 -4.59 47.06
C LEU A 17 -18.43 -3.60 45.92
N LEU A 18 -19.46 -3.03 45.28
CA LEU A 18 -19.30 -2.00 44.24
C LEU A 18 -18.90 -0.64 44.82
N VAL A 19 -19.35 -0.30 46.04
CA VAL A 19 -18.98 0.96 46.72
C VAL A 19 -17.59 0.85 47.36
N SER A 20 -17.17 -0.33 47.84
CA SER A 20 -15.81 -0.52 48.37
C SER A 20 -14.71 -0.53 47.29
N SER A 21 -15.04 -0.88 46.04
CA SER A 21 -14.09 -0.86 44.91
C SER A 21 -13.92 0.52 44.29
N ILE A 22 -14.92 1.41 44.41
CA ILE A 22 -14.83 2.82 43.99
C ILE A 22 -14.20 3.71 45.08
N SER A 23 -14.17 3.25 46.34
CA SER A 23 -13.61 4.00 47.48
C SER A 23 -12.13 3.71 47.78
N LEU A 24 -11.47 2.85 46.99
CA LEU A 24 -10.04 2.49 47.13
C LEU A 24 -9.14 3.05 46.01
N SER A 25 -9.68 3.80 45.06
CA SER A 25 -8.91 4.49 44.00
C SER A 25 -8.68 5.98 44.27
N LEU A 26 -9.07 6.50 45.45
CA LEU A 26 -8.91 7.92 45.82
C LEU A 26 -8.46 8.13 47.28
N VAL A 27 -7.35 7.52 47.72
CA VAL A 27 -6.51 8.06 48.81
C VAL A 27 -5.07 7.56 48.63
N GLY A 28 -4.14 8.45 48.28
CA GLY A 28 -2.73 8.08 48.16
C GLY A 28 -1.71 9.12 47.70
N CYS A 29 -2.02 10.42 47.71
CA CYS A 29 -0.98 11.46 47.66
C CYS A 29 -0.24 11.47 49.00
N GLY A 30 0.85 10.71 49.10
CA GLY A 30 1.78 10.71 50.23
C GLY A 30 3.12 11.31 49.81
N LYS A 31 3.31 12.59 50.11
CA LYS A 31 4.57 13.32 50.01
C LYS A 31 5.74 12.48 50.55
N LYS A 32 6.74 12.23 49.72
CA LYS A 32 8.12 12.09 50.20
C LYS A 32 8.82 13.41 49.95
N GLU A 33 9.14 14.10 51.03
CA GLU A 33 10.16 15.14 51.04
C GLU A 33 11.47 14.51 50.55
N THR A 34 12.00 15.08 49.48
CA THR A 34 13.38 14.91 49.05
C THR A 34 14.26 15.49 50.16
N ILE A 35 15.01 14.63 50.86
CA ILE A 35 16.19 15.10 51.61
C ILE A 35 17.26 15.37 50.56
N VAL A 36 17.49 16.65 50.32
CA VAL A 36 18.63 17.16 49.57
C VAL A 36 19.81 17.21 50.54
N ASP A 37 20.77 16.29 50.39
CA ASP A 37 22.13 16.49 50.90
C ASP A 37 22.92 17.19 49.80
N ASP A 38 22.88 18.52 49.83
CA ASP A 38 23.80 19.39 49.11
C ASP A 38 25.11 19.46 49.90
N TYR A 39 26.16 18.87 49.36
CA TYR A 39 27.52 19.38 49.55
C TYR A 39 28.01 19.83 48.18
N GLY A 40 28.05 21.16 48.00
CA GLY A 40 28.62 21.82 46.83
C GLY A 40 30.02 21.30 46.45
N SER A 41 30.45 21.44 45.22
CA SER A 41 30.68 22.76 44.62
C SER A 41 30.65 22.76 43.08
N GLN A 42 29.88 23.72 42.55
CA GLN A 42 30.08 24.51 41.32
C GLN A 42 31.08 24.00 40.26
N THR A 43 30.60 23.74 39.04
CA THR A 43 30.96 24.58 37.88
C THR A 43 29.91 24.47 36.76
N GLU A 44 29.87 25.52 35.95
CA GLU A 44 28.79 26.03 35.09
C GLU A 44 28.37 25.17 33.89
N THR A 45 27.05 25.13 33.67
CA THR A 45 26.31 25.40 32.42
C THR A 45 26.75 24.73 31.11
N SER A 46 25.90 23.84 30.58
CA SER A 46 25.26 23.96 29.25
C SER A 46 24.12 22.95 29.14
N SER A 47 22.94 23.43 28.73
CA SER A 47 21.71 22.66 28.61
C SER A 47 21.64 21.95 27.26
N GLU A 48 21.67 20.63 27.25
CA GLU A 48 21.19 19.79 26.15
C GLU A 48 19.94 19.05 26.62
N SER A 49 18.81 19.34 25.98
CA SER A 49 17.58 18.58 26.11
C SER A 49 17.75 17.28 25.31
N ALA A 50 18.18 16.22 25.97
CA ALA A 50 18.19 14.88 25.41
C ALA A 50 16.73 14.41 25.20
N ALA A 51 16.36 14.22 23.94
CA ALA A 51 15.15 13.50 23.57
C ALA A 51 15.30 12.04 23.99
N THR A 52 14.25 11.51 24.59
CA THR A 52 14.14 10.16 25.15
C THR A 52 14.28 9.13 24.03
N SER A 53 15.37 8.38 24.06
CA SER A 53 15.63 7.23 23.20
C SER A 53 14.80 6.02 23.63
N THR A 54 13.85 5.59 22.80
CA THR A 54 13.23 4.27 22.88
C THR A 54 12.93 3.74 21.48
N SER A 55 13.89 3.04 20.88
CA SER A 55 13.65 2.02 19.83
C SER A 55 14.89 1.13 19.71
N ALA A 56 14.68 -0.20 19.74
CA ALA A 56 15.72 -1.20 20.00
C ALA A 56 16.19 -1.99 18.75
N SER A 57 16.04 -1.44 17.54
CA SER A 57 16.65 -2.02 16.32
C SER A 57 17.60 -1.09 15.56
N ALA A 58 17.76 0.16 16.00
CA ALA A 58 18.76 1.10 15.47
C ALA A 58 20.14 1.01 16.18
N ASP A 59 20.34 0.04 17.07
CA ASP A 59 21.53 -0.04 17.95
C ASP A 59 22.87 -0.27 17.20
N SER A 60 22.82 -0.59 15.90
CA SER A 60 23.95 -0.84 15.01
C SER A 60 24.24 0.30 14.01
N LEU A 61 23.20 1.00 13.56
CA LEU A 61 23.31 2.13 12.62
C LEU A 61 23.76 3.38 13.37
N LYS A 62 24.98 3.84 13.06
CA LYS A 62 25.46 5.11 13.59
C LYS A 62 24.85 6.28 12.80
N ILE A 63 23.65 6.71 13.19
CA ILE A 63 22.98 7.86 12.58
C ILE A 63 23.52 9.16 13.18
N THR A 64 24.08 10.01 12.33
CA THR A 64 24.53 11.35 12.73
C THR A 64 23.55 12.38 12.17
N PRO A 65 23.04 13.33 12.98
CA PRO A 65 22.22 14.42 12.46
C PRO A 65 23.01 15.27 11.47
N GLY A 66 22.44 15.48 10.28
CA GLY A 66 22.95 16.37 9.26
C GLY A 66 22.49 17.82 9.47
N ASN A 67 22.96 18.70 8.59
CA ASN A 67 22.44 20.06 8.51
C ASN A 67 21.11 20.08 7.75
N ALA A 68 20.29 21.10 7.98
CA ALA A 68 19.05 21.34 7.22
C ALA A 68 19.29 21.91 5.80
N ASP A 69 20.47 21.64 5.23
CA ASP A 69 20.88 22.09 3.90
C ASP A 69 20.14 21.26 2.82
N SER A 70 20.03 21.80 1.60
CA SER A 70 19.45 21.05 0.49
C SER A 70 20.39 19.94 0.01
N LEU A 71 19.86 18.92 -0.65
CA LEU A 71 20.68 17.89 -1.30
C LEU A 71 21.61 18.50 -2.35
N LYS A 72 21.21 19.58 -3.01
CA LYS A 72 22.07 20.34 -3.93
C LYS A 72 23.21 21.06 -3.22
N ASP A 73 23.03 21.49 -1.97
CA ASP A 73 24.13 22.06 -1.19
C ASP A 73 25.16 20.98 -0.81
N VAL A 74 24.71 19.74 -0.58
CA VAL A 74 25.57 18.60 -0.22
C VAL A 74 26.28 18.01 -1.45
N PHE A 75 25.55 17.81 -2.55
CA PHE A 75 26.03 17.05 -3.72
C PHE A 75 26.26 17.90 -4.98
N GLY A 76 25.81 19.16 -5.00
CA GLY A 76 25.72 19.99 -6.20
C GLY A 76 24.47 19.69 -7.04
N ASP A 77 24.28 20.39 -8.15
CA ASP A 77 23.14 20.20 -9.06
C ASP A 77 23.13 18.83 -9.75
N LYS A 78 24.31 18.23 -9.90
CA LYS A 78 24.53 17.02 -10.68
C LYS A 78 25.73 16.26 -10.13
N ILE A 79 25.58 14.94 -10.06
CA ILE A 79 26.67 14.01 -9.81
C ILE A 79 27.07 13.32 -11.12
N GLU A 80 28.37 13.15 -11.31
CA GLU A 80 28.93 12.38 -12.42
C GLU A 80 29.84 11.28 -11.87
N TYR A 81 29.54 10.03 -12.23
CA TYR A 81 30.40 8.88 -11.96
C TYR A 81 31.13 8.50 -13.25
N LYS A 82 32.46 8.62 -13.23
CA LYS A 82 33.32 8.29 -14.37
C LYS A 82 34.57 7.56 -13.91
N GLN A 83 34.51 6.24 -13.89
CA GLN A 83 35.61 5.40 -13.44
C GLN A 83 35.65 4.09 -14.23
N GLU A 84 36.85 3.61 -14.54
CA GLU A 84 37.07 2.27 -15.07
C GLU A 84 37.93 1.48 -14.08
N PHE A 85 37.58 0.23 -13.85
CA PHE A 85 38.29 -0.67 -12.95
C PHE A 85 38.05 -2.13 -13.34
N SER A 86 38.77 -3.05 -12.71
CA SER A 86 38.63 -4.48 -12.98
C SER A 86 38.17 -5.23 -11.72
N ILE A 87 37.30 -6.22 -11.92
CA ILE A 87 36.92 -7.22 -10.93
C ILE A 87 37.35 -8.57 -11.51
N GLY A 88 38.39 -9.19 -10.93
CA GLY A 88 39.03 -10.34 -11.56
C GLY A 88 39.49 -10.02 -13.00
N ASP A 89 39.01 -10.80 -13.98
CA ASP A 89 39.29 -10.61 -15.42
C ASP A 89 38.23 -9.74 -16.14
N THR A 90 37.19 -9.29 -15.43
CA THR A 90 36.10 -8.48 -15.96
C THR A 90 36.43 -7.01 -15.88
N LEU A 91 36.31 -6.28 -16.98
CA LEU A 91 36.46 -4.82 -17.04
C LEU A 91 35.11 -4.15 -16.76
N VAL A 92 35.08 -3.21 -15.82
CA VAL A 92 33.88 -2.42 -15.50
C VAL A 92 34.05 -1.00 -16.03
N HIS A 93 33.12 -0.58 -16.88
CA HIS A 93 33.04 0.78 -17.41
C HIS A 93 31.96 1.57 -16.68
N GLY A 94 32.37 2.55 -15.87
CA GLY A 94 31.47 3.46 -15.19
C GLY A 94 31.31 4.77 -15.94
N TYR A 95 30.10 5.02 -16.44
CA TYR A 95 29.72 6.33 -16.96
C TYR A 95 28.24 6.59 -16.70
N ALA A 96 27.94 7.26 -15.60
CA ALA A 96 26.57 7.54 -15.20
C ALA A 96 26.46 8.94 -14.59
N THR A 97 25.27 9.52 -14.67
CA THR A 97 25.00 10.86 -14.15
C THR A 97 23.65 10.91 -13.45
N TYR A 98 23.59 11.65 -12.35
CA TYR A 98 22.35 11.86 -11.59
C TYR A 98 22.10 13.35 -11.41
N VAL A 99 20.88 13.80 -11.67
CA VAL A 99 20.43 15.17 -11.40
C VAL A 99 19.88 15.18 -9.98
N VAL A 100 20.47 16.00 -9.11
CA VAL A 100 20.11 16.03 -7.70
C VAL A 100 18.83 16.88 -7.53
N PRO A 101 17.78 16.35 -6.88
CA PRO A 101 16.54 17.10 -6.66
C PRO A 101 16.75 18.23 -5.65
N ASP A 102 15.90 19.27 -5.73
CA ASP A 102 15.94 20.41 -4.82
C ASP A 102 15.14 20.12 -3.55
N GLN A 103 15.65 19.14 -2.78
CA GLN A 103 15.02 18.62 -1.57
C GLN A 103 15.88 18.91 -0.34
N LYS A 104 15.24 19.21 0.79
CA LYS A 104 15.95 19.33 2.08
C LYS A 104 16.23 17.95 2.66
N GLY A 105 17.51 17.69 2.92
CA GLY A 105 17.98 16.48 3.62
C GLY A 105 17.41 15.16 3.12
N LEU A 106 17.73 14.09 3.83
CA LEU A 106 16.98 12.83 3.77
C LEU A 106 16.80 12.33 5.20
N ASN A 107 15.81 11.47 5.40
CA ASN A 107 15.47 10.95 6.73
C ASN A 107 15.96 9.50 6.85
N VAL A 108 15.92 8.94 8.05
CA VAL A 108 15.88 7.49 8.25
C VAL A 108 14.52 7.15 8.82
N TYR A 109 13.82 6.21 8.20
CA TYR A 109 12.49 5.78 8.63
C TYR A 109 12.61 4.43 9.34
N ASN A 110 12.14 4.33 10.57
CA ASN A 110 12.02 3.06 11.25
C ASN A 110 10.62 2.51 10.98
N MET A 111 10.58 1.49 10.14
CA MET A 111 9.37 0.83 9.68
C MET A 111 9.13 -0.41 10.51
N GLN A 112 7.86 -0.75 10.73
CA GLN A 112 7.45 -2.01 11.34
C GLN A 112 6.56 -2.78 10.37
N THR A 113 6.75 -4.10 10.26
CA THR A 113 5.84 -4.95 9.49
C THR A 113 4.43 -4.90 10.09
N ALA A 114 3.40 -4.86 9.25
CA ALA A 114 2.02 -4.83 9.71
C ALA A 114 1.70 -6.09 10.52
N ASP A 115 1.03 -5.93 11.67
CA ASP A 115 0.52 -7.08 12.40
C ASP A 115 -0.57 -7.79 11.59
N ASP A 116 -0.73 -9.10 11.84
CA ASP A 116 -1.67 -9.93 11.10
C ASP A 116 -3.15 -9.55 11.33
N GLY A 117 -3.46 -8.62 12.24
CA GLY A 117 -4.80 -8.09 12.48
C GLY A 117 -5.70 -8.97 13.33
N LYS A 118 -5.30 -10.20 13.69
CA LYS A 118 -6.16 -11.12 14.44
C LYS A 118 -6.52 -10.61 15.83
N LYS A 119 -5.65 -9.78 16.43
CA LYS A 119 -5.90 -9.17 17.75
C LYS A 119 -7.08 -8.18 17.75
N ASP A 120 -7.34 -7.53 16.62
CA ASP A 120 -8.36 -6.48 16.48
C ASP A 120 -9.63 -6.97 15.78
N GLU A 121 -9.61 -8.19 15.24
CA GLU A 121 -10.70 -8.75 14.42
C GLU A 121 -12.07 -8.67 15.10
N GLU A 122 -12.20 -9.15 16.34
CA GLU A 122 -13.49 -9.11 17.07
C GLU A 122 -13.96 -7.66 17.28
N ALA A 123 -13.04 -6.73 17.54
CA ALA A 123 -13.38 -5.32 17.73
C ALA A 123 -13.87 -4.68 16.43
N ILE A 124 -13.20 -4.95 15.31
CA ILE A 124 -13.60 -4.47 13.97
C ILE A 124 -14.96 -5.03 13.58
N VAL A 125 -15.16 -6.35 13.73
CA VAL A 125 -16.44 -7.01 13.42
C VAL A 125 -17.58 -6.42 14.25
N ASN A 126 -17.37 -6.21 15.55
CA ASN A 126 -18.37 -5.62 16.43
C ASN A 126 -18.62 -4.14 16.12
N ALA A 127 -17.60 -3.36 15.74
CA ALA A 127 -17.76 -1.97 15.35
C ALA A 127 -18.62 -1.83 14.09
N LEU A 128 -18.40 -2.69 13.10
CA LEU A 128 -19.10 -2.64 11.82
C LEU A 128 -20.49 -3.29 11.87
N PHE A 129 -20.66 -4.45 12.50
CA PHE A 129 -21.93 -5.20 12.45
C PHE A 129 -22.68 -5.29 13.78
N GLY A 130 -22.03 -4.94 14.90
CA GLY A 130 -22.53 -5.24 16.23
C GLY A 130 -22.93 -6.70 16.37
N ASP A 131 -24.08 -6.94 17.01
CA ASP A 131 -24.58 -8.29 17.29
C ASP A 131 -25.12 -9.04 16.04
N THR A 132 -25.10 -8.42 14.86
CA THR A 132 -25.67 -9.02 13.63
C THR A 132 -24.66 -9.82 12.81
N ALA A 133 -23.37 -9.73 13.16
CA ALA A 133 -22.30 -10.42 12.46
C ALA A 133 -22.54 -11.94 12.42
N LYS A 134 -22.34 -12.52 11.25
CA LYS A 134 -22.34 -13.96 11.02
C LYS A 134 -21.09 -14.33 10.25
N LYS A 135 -20.38 -15.31 10.75
CA LYS A 135 -19.29 -15.98 10.05
C LYS A 135 -19.81 -16.59 8.74
N LEU A 136 -19.14 -16.31 7.64
CA LEU A 136 -19.31 -17.00 6.36
C LEU A 136 -18.27 -18.10 6.24
N GLU A 137 -18.70 -19.36 6.33
CA GLU A 137 -17.79 -20.52 6.17
C GLU A 137 -17.27 -20.64 4.74
N SER A 138 -18.05 -20.20 3.75
CA SER A 138 -17.62 -20.10 2.36
C SER A 138 -18.45 -19.09 1.58
N VAL A 139 -17.90 -18.63 0.45
CA VAL A 139 -18.55 -17.78 -0.54
C VAL A 139 -18.33 -18.35 -1.93
N LYS A 140 -19.35 -18.30 -2.77
CA LYS A 140 -19.35 -18.72 -4.17
C LYS A 140 -20.39 -17.91 -4.93
N TYR A 141 -20.35 -17.95 -6.26
CA TYR A 141 -21.41 -17.33 -7.06
C TYR A 141 -22.79 -17.90 -6.69
N THR A 142 -23.74 -17.02 -6.39
CA THR A 142 -25.13 -17.38 -6.06
C THR A 142 -26.14 -16.81 -7.03
N ASN A 143 -25.97 -15.56 -7.44
CA ASN A 143 -26.81 -14.86 -8.41
C ASN A 143 -26.05 -13.64 -8.94
N SER A 144 -26.70 -12.87 -9.81
CA SER A 144 -26.08 -11.75 -10.52
C SER A 144 -25.68 -10.54 -9.68
N TYR A 145 -25.92 -10.50 -8.36
CA TYR A 145 -25.60 -9.35 -7.51
C TYR A 145 -24.92 -9.73 -6.20
N ASP A 146 -25.35 -10.82 -5.57
CA ASP A 146 -24.88 -11.18 -4.24
C ASP A 146 -23.41 -11.64 -4.27
N TYR A 147 -22.63 -11.10 -3.34
CA TYR A 147 -21.23 -11.42 -3.09
C TYR A 147 -20.27 -11.16 -4.26
N ILE A 148 -20.71 -10.51 -5.34
CA ILE A 148 -19.88 -10.37 -6.54
C ILE A 148 -18.57 -9.63 -6.24
N SER A 149 -18.61 -8.49 -5.55
CA SER A 149 -17.39 -7.74 -5.23
C SER A 149 -16.49 -8.48 -4.23
N LEU A 150 -17.06 -9.21 -3.27
CA LEU A 150 -16.30 -10.09 -2.37
C LEU A 150 -15.59 -11.22 -3.13
N LEU A 151 -16.27 -11.85 -4.09
CA LEU A 151 -15.65 -12.90 -4.91
C LEU A 151 -14.48 -12.36 -5.73
N TYR A 152 -14.63 -11.16 -6.31
CA TYR A 152 -13.52 -10.48 -6.98
C TYR A 152 -12.36 -10.22 -6.02
N LYS A 153 -12.63 -9.77 -4.79
CA LYS A 153 -11.58 -9.54 -3.80
C LYS A 153 -10.85 -10.81 -3.37
N CYS A 154 -11.59 -11.90 -3.14
CA CYS A 154 -10.99 -13.20 -2.83
C CYS A 154 -10.10 -13.71 -3.98
N TYR A 155 -10.57 -13.56 -5.23
CA TYR A 155 -9.79 -13.90 -6.41
C TYR A 155 -8.51 -13.07 -6.51
N GLU A 156 -8.60 -11.75 -6.29
CA GLU A 156 -7.47 -10.82 -6.31
C GLU A 156 -6.40 -11.24 -5.29
N ILE A 157 -6.79 -11.43 -4.02
CA ILE A 157 -5.87 -11.81 -2.94
C ILE A 157 -5.20 -13.16 -3.25
N LYS A 158 -5.98 -14.17 -3.66
CA LYS A 158 -5.43 -15.48 -4.01
C LYS A 158 -4.49 -15.40 -5.22
N SER A 159 -4.82 -14.60 -6.23
CA SER A 159 -3.99 -14.46 -7.43
C SER A 159 -2.67 -13.76 -7.13
N PHE A 160 -2.68 -12.74 -6.27
CA PHE A 160 -1.45 -12.10 -5.80
C PHE A 160 -0.59 -13.06 -4.98
N HIS A 161 -1.20 -13.83 -4.09
CA HIS A 161 -0.50 -14.86 -3.31
C HIS A 161 0.16 -15.89 -4.23
N ASP A 162 -0.61 -16.49 -5.14
CA ASP A 162 -0.13 -17.51 -6.06
C ASP A 162 1.00 -16.96 -6.97
N TYR A 163 0.91 -15.70 -7.41
CA TYR A 163 1.99 -15.00 -8.12
C TYR A 163 3.25 -14.87 -7.27
N ALA A 164 3.11 -14.40 -6.03
CA ALA A 164 4.24 -14.19 -5.14
C ALA A 164 4.96 -15.49 -4.79
N VAL A 165 4.22 -16.57 -4.52
CA VAL A 165 4.80 -17.90 -4.27
C VAL A 165 5.70 -18.34 -5.43
N VAL A 166 5.28 -18.12 -6.68
CA VAL A 166 6.08 -18.47 -7.86
C VAL A 166 7.29 -17.54 -8.00
N ALA A 167 7.08 -16.22 -7.90
CA ALA A 167 8.14 -15.23 -8.03
C ALA A 167 9.25 -15.40 -6.98
N LEU A 168 8.88 -15.77 -5.75
CA LEU A 168 9.81 -16.03 -4.66
C LEU A 168 10.50 -17.41 -4.77
N ALA A 169 9.84 -18.41 -5.33
CA ALA A 169 10.43 -19.74 -5.53
C ALA A 169 11.47 -19.76 -6.67
N ASP A 170 11.27 -18.93 -7.70
CA ASP A 170 12.20 -18.77 -8.82
C ASP A 170 12.26 -17.29 -9.23
N PRO A 171 13.29 -16.53 -8.78
CA PRO A 171 13.46 -15.12 -9.15
C PRO A 171 13.66 -14.89 -10.65
N ASN A 172 13.98 -15.94 -11.41
CA ASN A 172 14.12 -15.90 -12.86
C ASN A 172 12.80 -16.26 -13.58
N SER A 173 11.79 -16.72 -12.83
CA SER A 173 10.46 -16.90 -13.36
C SER A 173 9.81 -15.53 -13.55
N SER A 174 9.14 -15.36 -14.68
CA SER A 174 8.22 -14.25 -14.89
C SER A 174 6.81 -14.80 -14.87
N PRO A 175 6.26 -15.14 -13.69
CA PRO A 175 4.88 -15.54 -13.62
C PRO A 175 4.04 -14.40 -14.19
N THR A 176 3.18 -14.71 -15.15
CA THR A 176 2.13 -13.77 -15.54
C THR A 176 1.17 -13.66 -14.37
N MET A 177 0.99 -12.46 -13.84
CA MET A 177 0.00 -12.23 -12.78
C MET A 177 -1.37 -12.52 -13.39
N ALA A 178 -2.13 -13.49 -12.87
CA ALA A 178 -3.46 -13.85 -13.39
C ALA A 178 -4.46 -12.68 -13.37
N LEU A 179 -4.12 -11.56 -12.73
CA LEU A 179 -4.81 -10.28 -12.86
C LEU A 179 -4.84 -9.76 -14.31
N ASP A 180 -3.91 -10.16 -15.16
CA ASP A 180 -3.93 -9.87 -16.60
C ASP A 180 -5.07 -10.62 -17.34
N ASP A 181 -5.57 -11.73 -16.78
CA ASP A 181 -6.65 -12.55 -17.38
C ASP A 181 -8.07 -12.06 -17.03
N ARG A 182 -8.20 -10.88 -16.40
CA ARG A 182 -9.44 -10.07 -16.25
C ARG A 182 -10.72 -10.89 -16.10
N ILE A 183 -10.69 -11.77 -15.11
CA ILE A 183 -11.77 -12.73 -14.86
C ILE A 183 -13.17 -12.09 -14.88
N VAL A 184 -14.12 -12.82 -15.46
CA VAL A 184 -15.54 -12.49 -15.42
C VAL A 184 -16.26 -13.49 -14.53
N ILE A 185 -16.88 -12.98 -13.47
CA ILE A 185 -17.69 -13.77 -12.54
C ILE A 185 -19.13 -13.68 -13.02
N ASP A 186 -19.62 -14.82 -13.52
CA ASP A 186 -20.98 -15.05 -13.98
C ASP A 186 -21.50 -16.40 -13.49
N SER A 187 -22.67 -16.83 -13.97
CA SER A 187 -23.26 -18.13 -13.61
C SER A 187 -22.41 -19.37 -13.92
N SER A 188 -21.35 -19.25 -14.73
CA SER A 188 -20.38 -20.31 -15.00
C SER A 188 -19.19 -20.33 -14.03
N PHE A 189 -19.03 -19.29 -13.21
CA PHE A 189 -17.97 -19.22 -12.20
C PHE A 189 -18.15 -20.31 -11.15
N SER A 190 -17.17 -21.20 -11.06
CA SER A 190 -17.27 -22.43 -10.26
C SER A 190 -16.45 -22.42 -8.97
N GLU A 191 -15.63 -21.38 -8.75
CA GLU A 191 -14.80 -21.32 -7.56
C GLU A 191 -15.62 -21.04 -6.30
N GLU A 192 -15.15 -21.61 -5.19
CA GLU A 192 -15.67 -21.40 -3.85
C GLU A 192 -14.48 -21.03 -2.96
N TYR A 193 -14.54 -19.87 -2.32
CA TYR A 193 -13.56 -19.45 -1.33
C TYR A 193 -14.08 -19.78 0.06
N LYS A 194 -13.23 -20.37 0.89
CA LYS A 194 -13.60 -20.84 2.22
C LYS A 194 -12.92 -20.00 3.28
N TRP A 195 -13.57 -19.92 4.44
CA TRP A 195 -12.90 -19.48 5.65
C TRP A 195 -11.65 -20.33 5.87
N SER A 196 -10.49 -19.69 6.05
CA SER A 196 -9.23 -20.39 6.25
C SER A 196 -8.35 -19.69 7.28
N ASP A 197 -7.74 -20.50 8.14
CA ASP A 197 -6.62 -20.14 9.02
C ASP A 197 -5.39 -20.94 8.54
N GLY A 198 -4.83 -20.56 7.39
CA GLY A 198 -3.66 -21.22 6.83
C GLY A 198 -2.36 -20.65 7.39
N ASP A 199 -1.28 -21.43 7.29
CA ASP A 199 0.07 -21.00 7.69
C ASP A 199 0.65 -19.95 6.70
N GLU A 200 0.24 -20.01 5.43
CA GLU A 200 0.67 -19.09 4.37
C GLU A 200 -0.27 -17.88 4.23
N MET A 201 -1.56 -18.07 4.49
CA MET A 201 -2.58 -17.04 4.38
C MET A 201 -3.81 -17.39 5.22
N TYR A 202 -4.46 -16.38 5.79
CA TYR A 202 -5.82 -16.52 6.33
C TYR A 202 -6.84 -15.66 5.58
N LEU A 203 -8.07 -16.14 5.50
CA LEU A 203 -9.22 -15.49 4.88
C LEU A 203 -10.43 -15.62 5.81
N HIS A 204 -10.77 -14.55 6.52
CA HIS A 204 -11.89 -14.49 7.44
C HIS A 204 -13.01 -13.64 6.85
N MET A 205 -14.20 -14.22 6.71
CA MET A 205 -15.34 -13.60 6.02
C MET A 205 -16.56 -13.54 6.92
N TYR A 206 -17.25 -12.41 6.88
CA TYR A 206 -18.45 -12.16 7.66
C TYR A 206 -19.54 -11.52 6.80
N GLU A 207 -20.79 -11.75 7.16
CA GLU A 207 -21.94 -10.96 6.72
C GLU A 207 -22.66 -10.36 7.93
N GLY A 208 -23.26 -9.19 7.77
CA GLY A 208 -24.03 -8.55 8.83
C GLY A 208 -24.82 -7.35 8.35
N GLU A 209 -25.63 -6.79 9.24
CA GLU A 209 -26.40 -5.58 8.95
C GLU A 209 -25.58 -4.33 9.27
N TYR A 210 -25.43 -3.45 8.30
CA TYR A 210 -24.88 -2.10 8.48
C TYR A 210 -25.88 -1.08 7.94
N LYS A 211 -26.39 -0.22 8.82
CA LYS A 211 -27.38 0.82 8.48
C LYS A 211 -28.56 0.31 7.63
N ASN A 212 -29.19 -0.79 8.04
CA ASN A 212 -30.34 -1.46 7.40
C ASN A 212 -30.05 -2.15 6.05
N ASN A 213 -28.78 -2.30 5.66
CA ASN A 213 -28.38 -3.04 4.47
C ASN A 213 -27.49 -4.23 4.88
N GLN A 214 -27.52 -5.32 4.12
CA GLN A 214 -26.59 -6.41 4.32
C GLN A 214 -25.24 -6.05 3.70
N PHE A 215 -24.19 -6.20 4.49
CA PHE A 215 -22.80 -5.94 4.12
C PHE A 215 -21.98 -7.19 4.36
N VAL A 216 -20.85 -7.27 3.67
CA VAL A 216 -19.84 -8.30 3.85
C VAL A 216 -18.53 -7.67 4.28
N LEU A 217 -17.81 -8.38 5.14
CA LEU A 217 -16.48 -8.01 5.59
C LEU A 217 -15.53 -9.17 5.29
N LEU A 218 -14.38 -8.87 4.69
CA LEU A 218 -13.25 -9.76 4.58
C LEU A 218 -12.07 -9.14 5.34
N LEU A 219 -11.53 -9.92 6.26
CA LEU A 219 -10.27 -9.66 6.95
C LEU A 219 -9.33 -10.78 6.54
N ALA A 220 -8.18 -10.43 5.99
CA ALA A 220 -7.23 -11.41 5.50
C ALA A 220 -5.81 -10.96 5.74
N PHE A 221 -4.90 -11.93 5.78
CA PHE A 221 -3.47 -11.68 5.80
C PHE A 221 -2.75 -12.72 4.97
N ASP A 222 -1.87 -12.25 4.10
CA ASP A 222 -0.94 -13.06 3.34
C ASP A 222 0.44 -12.97 4.02
N TYR A 223 0.87 -14.10 4.61
CA TYR A 223 2.15 -14.20 5.31
C TYR A 223 3.32 -14.29 4.33
N THR A 224 3.10 -14.62 3.05
CA THR A 224 4.16 -14.69 2.03
C THR A 224 4.66 -13.30 1.63
N ILE A 225 3.75 -12.34 1.48
CA ILE A 225 4.07 -10.96 1.08
C ILE A 225 3.82 -9.93 2.19
N ASN A 226 3.64 -10.40 3.43
CA ASN A 226 3.39 -9.56 4.60
C ASN A 226 2.33 -8.47 4.32
N THR A 227 1.13 -8.91 3.95
CA THR A 227 0.08 -7.99 3.51
C THR A 227 -1.26 -8.31 4.19
N ARG A 228 -1.77 -7.34 4.94
CA ARG A 228 -3.10 -7.32 5.54
C ARG A 228 -4.12 -6.71 4.58
N TYR A 229 -5.28 -7.34 4.45
CA TYR A 229 -6.40 -6.86 3.66
C TYR A 229 -7.63 -6.64 4.54
N ILE A 230 -8.30 -5.50 4.33
CA ILE A 230 -9.62 -5.21 4.91
C ILE A 230 -10.54 -4.78 3.78
N PHE A 231 -11.61 -5.55 3.56
CA PHE A 231 -12.60 -5.26 2.53
C PHE A 231 -13.99 -5.27 3.15
N PHE A 232 -14.76 -4.20 2.95
CA PHE A 232 -16.11 -4.07 3.47
C PHE A 232 -17.01 -3.42 2.43
N GLU A 233 -18.05 -4.11 1.96
CA GLU A 233 -18.95 -3.61 0.92
C GLU A 233 -20.37 -4.17 1.09
N PRO A 234 -21.39 -3.61 0.41
CA PRO A 234 -22.72 -4.17 0.45
C PRO A 234 -22.66 -5.57 -0.14
N LYS A 235 -23.39 -6.52 0.48
CA LYS A 235 -23.53 -7.88 -0.04
C LYS A 235 -24.06 -7.86 -1.48
N SER A 236 -24.95 -6.93 -1.78
CA SER A 236 -25.64 -6.81 -3.06
C SER A 236 -25.83 -5.36 -3.43
N ILE A 237 -25.27 -4.94 -4.57
CA ILE A 237 -25.51 -3.58 -5.09
C ILE A 237 -27.00 -3.32 -5.34
N LYS A 238 -27.77 -4.38 -5.64
CA LYS A 238 -29.21 -4.30 -5.87
C LYS A 238 -30.00 -4.05 -4.59
N GLU A 239 -29.55 -4.55 -3.44
CA GLU A 239 -30.18 -4.22 -2.16
C GLU A 239 -29.86 -2.77 -1.75
N TYR A 240 -28.62 -2.33 -1.99
CA TYR A 240 -28.17 -0.98 -1.66
C TYR A 240 -28.78 0.11 -2.56
N PHE A 241 -28.98 -0.20 -3.85
CA PHE A 241 -29.63 0.66 -4.85
C PHE A 241 -30.79 -0.07 -5.56
N PRO A 242 -31.95 -0.25 -4.91
CA PRO A 242 -33.04 -1.10 -5.42
C PRO A 242 -33.68 -0.61 -6.72
N ASP A 243 -33.62 0.68 -6.99
CA ASP A 243 -34.20 1.28 -8.19
C ASP A 243 -33.27 1.24 -9.41
N TYR A 244 -32.04 0.75 -9.23
CA TYR A 244 -31.01 0.75 -10.26
C TYR A 244 -30.56 -0.67 -10.61
N GLU A 245 -29.95 -0.81 -11.79
CA GLU A 245 -29.39 -2.07 -12.30
C GLU A 245 -27.88 -1.90 -12.52
N PHE A 246 -27.19 -1.41 -11.50
CA PHE A 246 -25.75 -1.14 -11.61
C PHE A 246 -24.93 -2.42 -11.76
N LYS A 247 -23.93 -2.34 -12.61
CA LYS A 247 -23.01 -3.42 -12.98
C LYS A 247 -21.56 -3.05 -12.72
N THR A 248 -21.18 -1.81 -13.00
CA THR A 248 -19.81 -1.31 -12.84
C THR A 248 -19.81 -0.01 -12.05
N LEU A 249 -18.89 0.13 -11.10
CA LEU A 249 -18.56 1.40 -10.47
C LEU A 249 -17.26 1.91 -11.09
N LEU A 250 -17.30 3.07 -11.73
CA LEU A 250 -16.12 3.81 -12.18
C LEU A 250 -15.82 4.92 -11.17
N ILE A 251 -14.54 5.17 -10.91
CA ILE A 251 -14.08 6.29 -10.09
C ILE A 251 -13.25 7.23 -10.96
N SER A 252 -13.62 8.50 -10.96
CA SER A 252 -12.88 9.54 -11.68
C SER A 252 -12.89 10.87 -10.93
N GLY A 253 -11.97 11.77 -11.26
CA GLY A 253 -11.97 13.13 -10.74
C GLY A 253 -13.17 13.93 -11.26
N ASP A 254 -13.66 14.87 -10.45
CA ASP A 254 -14.66 15.87 -10.85
C ASP A 254 -14.09 17.00 -11.73
N LYS A 255 -12.77 16.96 -11.98
CA LYS A 255 -12.05 17.85 -12.88
C LYS A 255 -11.19 17.06 -13.87
N THR A 256 -10.93 17.69 -15.01
CA THR A 256 -9.91 17.24 -15.98
C THR A 256 -8.50 17.44 -15.41
N GLN A 257 -7.48 16.84 -16.02
CA GLN A 257 -6.07 17.05 -15.66
C GLN A 257 -5.62 18.53 -15.65
N ASN A 258 -6.29 19.38 -16.43
CA ASN A 258 -5.97 20.81 -16.51
C ASN A 258 -6.72 21.64 -15.45
N GLY A 259 -7.43 21.00 -14.52
CA GLY A 259 -8.23 21.64 -13.49
C GLY A 259 -9.59 22.17 -13.98
N THR A 260 -9.97 21.92 -15.23
CA THR A 260 -11.32 22.29 -15.73
C THR A 260 -12.38 21.45 -15.04
N GLU A 261 -13.37 22.11 -14.43
CA GLU A 261 -14.54 21.47 -13.84
C GLU A 261 -15.33 20.66 -14.87
N ILE A 262 -15.79 19.49 -14.46
CA ILE A 262 -16.69 18.66 -15.24
C ILE A 262 -18.08 18.80 -14.64
N GLU A 263 -19.04 19.19 -15.46
CA GLU A 263 -20.44 19.20 -15.04
C GLU A 263 -20.94 17.76 -14.81
N LEU A 264 -20.77 17.26 -13.59
CA LEU A 264 -21.29 15.98 -13.11
C LEU A 264 -22.30 16.26 -12.01
N ALA A 265 -23.57 15.96 -12.27
CA ALA A 265 -24.60 16.02 -11.24
C ALA A 265 -24.36 14.88 -10.24
N ASN A 266 -23.89 15.20 -9.03
CA ASN A 266 -23.70 14.23 -7.95
C ASN A 266 -24.94 14.16 -7.07
N ASN A 267 -25.52 12.97 -6.91
CA ASN A 267 -26.68 12.76 -6.03
C ASN A 267 -26.33 12.86 -4.54
N CYS A 268 -25.05 12.64 -4.19
CA CYS A 268 -24.59 12.84 -2.82
C CYS A 268 -24.48 14.34 -2.54
N THR A 269 -25.24 14.79 -1.54
CA THR A 269 -25.28 16.20 -1.12
C THR A 269 -24.48 16.46 0.15
N ASP A 270 -23.91 15.41 0.75
CA ASP A 270 -22.99 15.55 1.87
C ASP A 270 -21.73 16.30 1.41
N ASP A 271 -21.26 17.20 2.27
CA ASP A 271 -20.03 17.96 2.03
C ASP A 271 -18.80 17.04 2.05
N VAL A 272 -17.88 17.25 1.08
CA VAL A 272 -16.69 16.40 0.89
C VAL A 272 -15.79 16.40 2.12
N ASN A 273 -15.60 17.55 2.78
CA ASN A 273 -14.77 17.62 3.99
C ASN A 273 -15.42 16.85 5.14
N THR A 274 -16.74 16.96 5.28
CA THR A 274 -17.50 16.20 6.28
C THR A 274 -17.36 14.68 6.06
N LEU A 275 -17.41 14.22 4.81
CA LEU A 275 -17.22 12.81 4.48
C LEU A 275 -15.77 12.35 4.72
N LYS A 276 -14.79 13.20 4.45
CA LYS A 276 -13.37 12.97 4.76
C LYS A 276 -13.12 12.81 6.25
N GLU A 277 -13.72 13.66 7.08
CA GLU A 277 -13.66 13.55 8.55
C GLU A 277 -14.28 12.23 9.02
N LYS A 278 -15.45 11.83 8.49
CA LYS A 278 -16.07 10.53 8.78
C LYS A 278 -15.17 9.36 8.36
N ALA A 279 -14.48 9.48 7.22
CA ALA A 279 -13.54 8.46 6.75
C ALA A 279 -12.33 8.34 7.69
N GLN A 280 -11.81 9.47 8.19
CA GLN A 280 -10.75 9.48 9.20
C GLN A 280 -11.22 8.83 10.50
N GLU A 281 -12.41 9.18 11.00
CA GLU A 281 -12.98 8.57 12.20
C GLU A 281 -13.19 7.05 12.05
N LEU A 282 -13.63 6.59 10.87
CA LEU A 282 -13.80 5.17 10.54
C LEU A 282 -12.48 4.41 10.63
N ILE A 283 -11.41 4.90 9.98
CA ILE A 283 -10.08 4.28 10.05
C ILE A 283 -9.55 4.27 11.48
N SER A 284 -9.60 5.42 12.15
CA SER A 284 -8.99 5.59 13.45
C SER A 284 -9.70 4.78 14.54
N ASN A 285 -11.04 4.73 14.51
CA ASN A 285 -11.82 4.14 15.60
C ASN A 285 -12.42 2.78 15.22
N ASP A 286 -13.12 2.68 14.09
CA ASP A 286 -13.88 1.46 13.75
C ASP A 286 -12.96 0.36 13.20
N LEU A 287 -11.86 0.73 12.54
CA LEU A 287 -10.83 -0.20 12.07
C LEU A 287 -9.62 -0.33 13.00
N MET A 288 -9.65 0.33 14.16
CA MET A 288 -8.64 0.23 15.23
C MET A 288 -7.24 0.73 14.86
N PHE A 289 -7.09 1.61 13.87
CA PHE A 289 -5.77 2.13 13.47
C PHE A 289 -5.30 3.36 14.25
N GLY A 290 -6.17 4.00 15.04
CA GLY A 290 -5.83 5.23 15.75
C GLY A 290 -5.29 6.32 14.80
N ASP A 291 -4.14 6.90 15.14
CA ASP A 291 -3.50 7.97 14.36
C ASP A 291 -2.48 7.45 13.33
N GLN A 292 -2.42 6.13 13.07
CA GLN A 292 -1.42 5.52 12.19
C GLN A 292 -1.53 5.97 10.73
N PHE A 293 -2.75 6.27 10.27
CA PHE A 293 -3.01 6.62 8.88
C PHE A 293 -3.86 7.89 8.79
N LYS A 294 -3.61 8.66 7.73
CA LYS A 294 -4.41 9.84 7.39
C LYS A 294 -5.29 9.56 6.18
N ILE A 295 -6.39 10.27 6.08
CA ILE A 295 -7.26 10.25 4.90
C ILE A 295 -7.02 11.47 4.02
N THR A 296 -6.84 11.21 2.73
CA THR A 296 -6.65 12.23 1.69
C THR A 296 -7.66 12.08 0.55
N GLU A 297 -7.83 13.15 -0.23
CA GLU A 297 -8.60 13.12 -1.48
C GLU A 297 -7.68 12.82 -2.69
N ASN A 298 -6.37 12.95 -2.51
CA ASN A 298 -5.40 12.71 -3.56
C ASN A 298 -5.27 11.20 -3.85
N ALA A 299 -5.66 10.78 -5.04
CA ALA A 299 -5.67 9.38 -5.43
C ALA A 299 -4.32 8.82 -5.90
N TYR A 300 -3.25 9.63 -5.94
CA TYR A 300 -1.97 9.28 -6.57
C TYR A 300 -1.39 7.94 -6.07
N SER A 301 -1.20 7.80 -4.77
CA SER A 301 -0.59 6.60 -4.18
C SER A 301 -1.47 5.38 -4.43
N TYR A 302 -2.78 5.51 -4.21
CA TYR A 302 -3.75 4.44 -4.50
C TYR A 302 -3.73 4.03 -5.97
N LYS A 303 -3.70 4.99 -6.90
CA LYS A 303 -3.69 4.72 -8.34
C LYS A 303 -2.46 3.93 -8.76
N ASN A 304 -1.29 4.32 -8.27
CA ASN A 304 -0.03 3.66 -8.62
C ASN A 304 0.07 2.23 -8.09
N ILE A 305 -0.57 1.95 -6.96
CA ILE A 305 -0.48 0.64 -6.28
C ILE A 305 -1.63 -0.30 -6.70
N SER A 306 -2.84 0.23 -6.86
CA SER A 306 -4.07 -0.57 -7.03
C SER A 306 -4.92 -0.19 -8.24
N GLY A 307 -4.52 0.82 -9.02
CA GLY A 307 -5.28 1.24 -10.19
C GLY A 307 -5.13 0.26 -11.35
N ASP A 308 -6.25 -0.16 -11.96
CA ASP A 308 -6.21 -0.99 -13.17
C ASP A 308 -5.84 -0.13 -14.40
N TYR A 309 -4.85 -0.58 -15.16
CA TYR A 309 -4.36 0.09 -16.38
C TYR A 309 -5.44 0.19 -17.48
N ALA A 310 -6.48 -0.65 -17.46
CA ALA A 310 -7.62 -0.56 -18.40
C ALA A 310 -8.29 0.82 -18.40
N VAL A 311 -8.39 1.41 -17.21
CA VAL A 311 -9.06 2.68 -16.98
C VAL A 311 -8.34 3.80 -17.69
N GLU A 312 -7.01 3.76 -17.65
CA GLU A 312 -6.14 4.74 -18.30
C GLU A 312 -6.15 4.56 -19.81
N VAL A 313 -6.06 3.31 -20.26
CA VAL A 313 -6.11 2.96 -21.68
C VAL A 313 -7.42 3.43 -22.34
N CYS A 314 -8.53 3.41 -21.60
CA CYS A 314 -9.83 3.86 -22.09
C CYS A 314 -10.17 5.31 -21.74
N SER A 315 -9.25 6.02 -21.08
CA SER A 315 -9.40 7.44 -20.73
C SER A 315 -9.01 8.32 -21.92
N GLU A 316 -9.69 9.47 -22.08
CA GLU A 316 -9.24 10.52 -23.00
C GLU A 316 -8.08 11.35 -22.42
N ILE A 317 -7.82 11.18 -21.13
CA ILE A 317 -6.76 11.87 -20.39
C ILE A 317 -5.49 11.03 -20.44
N PRO A 318 -4.34 11.61 -20.83
CA PRO A 318 -3.04 10.96 -20.75
C PRO A 318 -2.75 10.38 -19.37
N PHE A 319 -1.93 9.33 -19.33
CA PHE A 319 -1.42 8.76 -18.10
C PHE A 319 -0.74 9.84 -17.24
N LEU A 320 -1.17 9.97 -15.98
CA LEU A 320 -0.67 10.97 -15.04
C LEU A 320 0.29 10.33 -14.05
N THR A 321 1.55 10.76 -14.08
CA THR A 321 2.64 10.19 -13.27
C THR A 321 3.04 11.04 -12.07
N GLU A 322 2.44 12.23 -11.91
CA GLU A 322 2.85 13.20 -10.90
C GLU A 322 1.78 13.37 -9.81
N TYR A 323 2.22 13.45 -8.55
CA TYR A 323 1.33 13.65 -7.39
C TYR A 323 0.47 14.91 -7.52
N SER A 324 1.05 16.01 -8.02
CA SER A 324 0.39 17.29 -8.26
C SER A 324 -0.76 17.20 -9.27
N SER A 325 -0.70 16.23 -10.19
CA SER A 325 -1.77 15.99 -11.16
C SER A 325 -3.03 15.45 -10.52
N TYR A 326 -2.94 14.97 -9.27
CA TYR A 326 -4.05 14.47 -8.46
C TYR A 326 -4.51 15.48 -7.40
N GLU A 327 -3.96 16.70 -7.42
CA GLU A 327 -4.36 17.76 -6.50
C GLU A 327 -5.56 18.56 -7.01
N GLY A 328 -6.39 19.01 -6.07
CA GLY A 328 -7.41 20.00 -6.34
C GLY A 328 -8.67 19.48 -7.04
N PHE A 329 -8.88 18.17 -7.13
CA PHE A 329 -10.15 17.57 -7.52
C PHE A 329 -10.64 16.58 -6.45
N SER A 330 -11.94 16.29 -6.46
CA SER A 330 -12.54 15.23 -5.66
C SER A 330 -12.81 14.01 -6.55
N SER A 331 -12.55 12.83 -6.03
CA SER A 331 -12.87 11.57 -6.72
C SER A 331 -14.36 11.24 -6.55
N VAL A 332 -15.10 11.15 -7.64
CA VAL A 332 -16.54 10.86 -7.65
C VAL A 332 -16.83 9.41 -8.04
N LEU A 333 -17.91 8.87 -7.46
CA LEU A 333 -18.40 7.51 -7.73
C LEU A 333 -19.42 7.53 -8.87
N MET A 334 -19.11 6.87 -9.99
CA MET A 334 -19.93 6.83 -11.20
C MET A 334 -20.44 5.40 -11.44
N PHE A 335 -21.70 5.16 -11.09
CA PHE A 335 -22.33 3.85 -11.26
C PHE A 335 -22.91 3.70 -12.66
N SER A 336 -22.54 2.62 -13.34
CA SER A 336 -22.94 2.25 -14.70
C SER A 336 -23.88 1.05 -14.69
N ASN A 337 -24.86 1.03 -15.60
CA ASN A 337 -25.75 -0.10 -15.83
C ASN A 337 -25.16 -1.20 -16.75
N THR A 338 -23.94 -1.03 -17.26
CA THR A 338 -23.31 -1.94 -18.22
C THR A 338 -22.04 -2.58 -17.65
N ASP A 339 -21.57 -3.64 -18.30
CA ASP A 339 -20.32 -4.31 -17.93
C ASP A 339 -19.12 -3.35 -18.00
N TYR A 340 -18.00 -3.78 -17.43
CA TYR A 340 -16.82 -2.94 -17.32
C TYR A 340 -16.23 -2.51 -18.67
N ILE A 341 -16.25 -3.35 -19.72
CA ILE A 341 -15.73 -2.97 -21.04
C ILE A 341 -16.64 -1.91 -21.67
N SER A 342 -17.95 -2.14 -21.65
CA SER A 342 -18.93 -1.15 -22.11
C SER A 342 -18.81 0.16 -21.36
N THR A 343 -18.67 0.10 -20.03
CA THR A 343 -18.49 1.27 -19.18
C THR A 343 -17.24 2.05 -19.57
N LEU A 344 -16.08 1.39 -19.62
CA LEU A 344 -14.80 2.03 -19.93
C LEU A 344 -14.80 2.65 -21.33
N LYS A 345 -15.42 2.00 -22.32
CA LYS A 345 -15.45 2.49 -23.71
C LYS A 345 -16.47 3.61 -23.95
N ASN A 346 -17.64 3.56 -23.29
CA ASN A 346 -18.76 4.45 -23.61
C ASN A 346 -18.92 5.64 -22.66
N THR A 347 -18.35 5.60 -21.46
CA THR A 347 -18.56 6.70 -20.49
C THR A 347 -17.84 7.98 -20.86
N THR A 348 -16.78 7.92 -21.68
CA THR A 348 -15.86 9.05 -21.88
C THR A 348 -15.41 9.55 -20.51
N VAL A 349 -14.48 8.88 -19.84
CA VAL A 349 -14.05 9.25 -18.47
C VAL A 349 -13.62 10.72 -18.48
N ARG A 350 -14.52 11.62 -18.05
CA ARG A 350 -14.38 13.05 -18.33
C ARG A 350 -13.32 13.71 -17.47
N GLY A 351 -13.02 13.09 -16.34
CA GLY A 351 -12.01 13.54 -15.39
C GLY A 351 -10.90 12.54 -15.20
N VAL A 352 -10.02 12.84 -14.26
CA VAL A 352 -8.85 11.99 -14.00
C VAL A 352 -9.30 10.58 -13.69
N ALA A 353 -8.89 9.61 -14.50
CA ALA A 353 -9.39 8.25 -14.44
C ALA A 353 -8.65 7.47 -13.34
N ILE A 354 -9.38 6.96 -12.34
CA ILE A 354 -8.77 6.41 -11.12
C ILE A 354 -8.86 4.89 -11.07
N ASN A 355 -10.07 4.34 -10.98
CA ASN A 355 -10.24 2.89 -10.97
C ASN A 355 -11.64 2.48 -11.40
N TYR A 356 -11.88 1.18 -11.55
CA TYR A 356 -13.23 0.62 -11.67
C TYR A 356 -13.39 -0.63 -10.82
N PHE A 357 -14.63 -0.94 -10.48
CA PHE A 357 -15.01 -2.11 -9.71
C PHE A 357 -16.22 -2.78 -10.36
N LYS A 358 -16.18 -4.11 -10.41
CA LYS A 358 -17.28 -4.94 -10.89
C LYS A 358 -18.19 -5.23 -9.69
N VAL A 359 -19.40 -4.65 -9.69
CA VAL A 359 -20.32 -4.67 -8.52
C VAL A 359 -21.49 -5.63 -8.67
N ALA A 360 -21.63 -6.23 -9.85
CA ALA A 360 -22.61 -7.25 -10.17
C ALA A 360 -22.06 -8.17 -11.28
N GLU A 361 -22.79 -9.22 -11.66
CA GLU A 361 -22.43 -10.10 -12.78
C GLU A 361 -22.17 -9.31 -14.05
N GLN A 362 -21.03 -9.63 -14.68
CA GLN A 362 -20.53 -8.98 -15.88
C GLN A 362 -20.84 -9.82 -17.12
N ARG A 363 -21.06 -9.13 -18.25
CA ARG A 363 -21.03 -9.76 -19.57
C ARG A 363 -19.58 -9.92 -20.00
N ASP A 364 -19.21 -11.12 -20.48
CA ASP A 364 -17.86 -11.40 -20.95
C ASP A 364 -17.72 -11.10 -22.45
N ILE A 365 -17.69 -9.80 -22.78
CA ILE A 365 -17.63 -9.31 -24.16
C ILE A 365 -16.39 -9.85 -24.90
N LYS A 366 -15.24 -9.97 -24.21
CA LYS A 366 -14.01 -10.49 -24.81
C LYS A 366 -14.17 -11.96 -25.18
N ARG A 367 -14.69 -12.80 -24.27
CA ARG A 367 -14.92 -14.22 -24.55
C ARG A 367 -15.95 -14.44 -25.65
N GLU A 368 -16.98 -13.60 -25.71
CA GLU A 368 -17.93 -13.59 -26.83
C GLU A 368 -17.21 -13.35 -28.16
N TYR A 369 -16.36 -12.31 -28.23
CA TYR A 369 -15.57 -12.00 -29.42
C TYR A 369 -14.60 -13.13 -29.80
N ASP A 370 -13.83 -13.65 -28.84
CA ASP A 370 -12.85 -14.72 -29.08
C ASP A 370 -13.54 -16.00 -29.58
N SER A 371 -14.74 -16.29 -29.06
CA SER A 371 -15.58 -17.40 -29.52
C SER A 371 -16.04 -17.21 -30.97
N GLU A 372 -16.48 -15.99 -31.34
CA GLU A 372 -16.87 -15.66 -32.70
C GLU A 372 -15.71 -15.72 -33.70
N LYS A 373 -14.50 -15.35 -33.27
CA LYS A 373 -13.28 -15.40 -34.10
C LYS A 373 -12.55 -16.73 -34.08
N SER A 374 -12.92 -17.65 -33.17
CA SER A 374 -12.21 -18.91 -32.93
C SER A 374 -10.71 -18.71 -32.70
N LYS A 375 -10.36 -17.61 -32.02
CA LYS A 375 -8.99 -17.24 -31.66
C LYS A 375 -9.05 -16.43 -30.39
N GLU A 376 -8.20 -16.78 -29.43
CA GLU A 376 -7.96 -15.97 -28.25
C GLU A 376 -7.16 -14.72 -28.62
N THR A 377 -7.63 -13.56 -28.17
CA THR A 377 -7.00 -12.27 -28.40
C THR A 377 -6.44 -11.75 -27.09
N ASP A 378 -5.33 -11.01 -27.11
CA ASP A 378 -4.88 -10.28 -25.93
C ASP A 378 -5.93 -9.24 -25.51
N PHE A 379 -6.09 -8.99 -24.20
CA PHE A 379 -7.09 -8.04 -23.74
C PHE A 379 -6.83 -6.63 -24.25
N TYR A 380 -5.58 -6.16 -24.19
CA TYR A 380 -5.25 -4.82 -24.65
C TYR A 380 -5.43 -4.72 -26.16
N GLU A 381 -4.98 -5.73 -26.93
CA GLU A 381 -5.27 -5.82 -28.37
C GLU A 381 -6.79 -5.72 -28.64
N PHE A 382 -7.61 -6.45 -27.88
CA PHE A 382 -9.07 -6.40 -28.02
C PHE A 382 -9.64 -5.02 -27.71
N ILE A 383 -9.32 -4.43 -26.56
CA ILE A 383 -9.89 -3.16 -26.12
C ILE A 383 -9.38 -1.97 -26.96
N TYR A 384 -8.16 -2.03 -27.51
CA TYR A 384 -7.64 -1.03 -28.46
C TYR A 384 -8.23 -1.17 -29.86
N SER A 385 -8.70 -2.37 -30.22
CA SER A 385 -9.29 -2.59 -31.54
C SER A 385 -10.64 -1.88 -31.67
N GLY A 386 -11.04 -1.58 -32.91
CA GLY A 386 -12.41 -1.14 -33.21
C GLY A 386 -13.46 -2.21 -32.89
N ASN A 387 -13.07 -3.46 -32.65
CA ASN A 387 -14.00 -4.57 -32.45
C ASN A 387 -14.73 -4.48 -31.11
N ALA A 388 -14.08 -3.99 -30.05
CA ALA A 388 -14.72 -3.82 -28.75
C ALA A 388 -15.89 -2.83 -28.83
N SER A 389 -15.70 -1.72 -29.56
CA SER A 389 -16.73 -0.68 -29.74
C SER A 389 -18.01 -1.21 -30.39
N ASP A 390 -17.90 -2.18 -31.30
CA ASP A 390 -19.06 -2.77 -31.97
C ASP A 390 -19.89 -3.70 -31.07
N LEU A 391 -19.32 -4.17 -29.96
CA LEU A 391 -19.95 -5.10 -29.02
C LEU A 391 -20.42 -4.43 -27.72
N THR A 392 -19.96 -3.20 -27.45
CA THR A 392 -20.29 -2.48 -26.22
C THR A 392 -21.74 -2.00 -26.19
N ASP A 393 -22.34 -2.04 -25.01
CA ASP A 393 -23.72 -1.63 -24.77
C ASP A 393 -23.82 -0.13 -24.42
N GLU A 394 -24.92 0.51 -24.82
CA GLU A 394 -25.19 1.91 -24.46
C GLU A 394 -25.20 2.08 -22.94
N THR A 395 -24.38 3.01 -22.46
CA THR A 395 -24.09 3.16 -21.03
C THR A 395 -24.78 4.40 -20.47
N THR A 396 -25.47 4.22 -19.35
CA THR A 396 -26.02 5.29 -18.53
C THR A 396 -25.24 5.38 -17.23
N ILE A 397 -24.99 6.60 -16.77
CA ILE A 397 -24.24 6.85 -15.54
C ILE A 397 -25.10 7.59 -14.53
N THR A 398 -25.02 7.11 -13.29
CA THR A 398 -25.49 7.83 -12.11
C THR A 398 -24.27 8.14 -11.24
N THR A 399 -24.01 9.42 -11.00
CA THR A 399 -22.97 9.84 -10.07
C THR A 399 -23.58 9.99 -8.68
N ASP A 400 -23.08 9.22 -7.71
CA ASP A 400 -23.54 9.27 -6.32
C ASP A 400 -22.39 8.98 -5.37
N GLY A 401 -21.76 10.04 -4.87
CA GLY A 401 -20.78 9.93 -3.80
C GLY A 401 -19.36 10.31 -4.17
N TYR A 402 -18.47 10.03 -3.22
CA TYR A 402 -17.07 10.39 -3.24
C TYR A 402 -16.18 9.25 -2.74
N ALA A 403 -14.94 9.22 -3.21
CA ALA A 403 -13.89 8.34 -2.73
C ALA A 403 -12.79 9.13 -2.01
N PHE A 404 -12.27 8.53 -0.95
CA PHE A 404 -11.14 9.01 -0.17
C PHE A 404 -10.09 7.91 -0.06
N TYR A 405 -8.85 8.29 0.14
CA TYR A 405 -7.71 7.38 0.07
C TYR A 405 -6.93 7.39 1.37
N LEU A 406 -6.35 6.24 1.67
CA LEU A 406 -5.32 6.15 2.71
C LEU A 406 -4.10 6.92 2.22
N ASP A 407 -3.73 7.98 2.95
CA ASP A 407 -2.46 8.66 2.74
C ASP A 407 -1.39 7.92 3.54
N GLY A 408 -0.25 7.71 2.89
CA GLY A 408 0.90 7.05 3.50
C GLY A 408 1.66 7.99 4.46
N ILE A 409 2.91 7.60 4.74
CA ILE A 409 3.85 8.27 5.63
C ILE A 409 4.43 9.57 5.03
N ASN A 410 4.11 9.89 3.77
CA ASN A 410 4.62 11.07 3.06
C ASN A 410 3.95 12.38 3.55
N GLU A 411 4.27 12.80 4.78
CA GLU A 411 3.83 14.08 5.35
C GLU A 411 4.52 15.30 4.70
N GLU A 412 5.64 15.10 4.00
CA GLU A 412 6.39 16.19 3.38
C GLU A 412 5.99 16.33 1.91
N GLN A 413 4.91 17.09 1.70
CA GLN A 413 4.54 17.68 0.42
C GLN A 413 5.69 18.57 -0.07
N GLN A 414 6.66 18.00 -0.78
CA GLN A 414 7.64 18.77 -1.52
C GLN A 414 7.12 19.01 -2.94
N GLU A 415 7.13 20.27 -3.35
CA GLU A 415 6.69 20.74 -4.67
C GLU A 415 7.52 20.16 -5.83
N ASP A 416 8.62 19.45 -5.56
CA ASP A 416 9.49 18.81 -6.56
C ASP A 416 8.98 17.41 -6.91
N SER A 417 8.56 17.21 -8.16
CA SER A 417 8.16 15.90 -8.70
C SER A 417 9.30 14.88 -8.72
N ASN A 418 10.56 15.34 -8.59
CA ASN A 418 11.75 14.48 -8.51
C ASN A 418 12.23 14.23 -7.07
N ALA A 419 11.48 14.67 -6.06
CA ALA A 419 11.82 14.41 -4.67
C ALA A 419 11.99 12.91 -4.41
N ILE A 420 13.01 12.56 -3.64
CA ILE A 420 13.33 11.19 -3.22
C ILE A 420 12.37 10.83 -2.08
N LYS A 421 11.52 9.84 -2.34
CA LYS A 421 10.45 9.39 -1.45
C LYS A 421 10.65 7.92 -1.08
N ILE A 422 10.18 7.55 0.10
CA ILE A 422 10.04 6.13 0.45
C ILE A 422 8.92 5.53 -0.39
N TYR A 423 9.13 4.27 -0.79
CA TYR A 423 8.05 3.47 -1.36
C TYR A 423 7.10 3.06 -0.24
N GLU A 424 5.85 3.50 -0.33
CA GLU A 424 4.80 3.16 0.62
C GLU A 424 3.90 2.09 -0.01
N PRO A 425 3.93 0.82 0.44
CA PRO A 425 3.05 -0.21 -0.08
C PRO A 425 1.62 -0.13 0.48
N ASN A 426 1.40 0.68 1.52
CA ASN A 426 0.09 0.87 2.11
C ASN A 426 -0.81 1.68 1.18
N CYS A 427 -1.98 1.15 0.88
CA CYS A 427 -2.97 1.84 0.09
C CYS A 427 -4.37 1.48 0.54
N GLY A 428 -5.34 2.34 0.24
CA GLY A 428 -6.72 2.01 0.47
C GLY A 428 -7.66 3.05 -0.09
N ILE A 429 -8.91 2.64 -0.24
CA ILE A 429 -10.00 3.48 -0.71
C ILE A 429 -11.23 3.30 0.19
N ILE A 430 -11.84 4.43 0.56
CA ILE A 430 -13.08 4.50 1.33
C ILE A 430 -14.10 5.27 0.51
N LYS A 431 -15.28 4.68 0.33
CA LYS A 431 -16.30 5.15 -0.61
C LYS A 431 -17.55 5.51 0.16
N TYR A 432 -18.07 6.72 -0.05
CA TYR A 432 -19.32 7.19 0.53
C TYR A 432 -20.29 7.59 -0.57
N THR A 433 -21.57 7.21 -0.43
CA THR A 433 -22.68 7.63 -1.30
C THR A 433 -23.66 8.48 -0.49
N SER A 434 -24.74 8.93 -1.12
CA SER A 434 -25.88 9.56 -0.46
C SER A 434 -26.52 8.69 0.64
N ASN A 435 -26.33 7.37 0.59
CA ASN A 435 -26.81 6.40 1.60
C ASN A 435 -25.81 6.18 2.75
N GLY A 436 -24.66 6.86 2.75
CA GLY A 436 -23.59 6.74 3.75
C GLY A 436 -22.41 5.92 3.23
N LEU A 437 -21.71 5.23 4.15
CA LEU A 437 -20.58 4.38 3.77
C LEU A 437 -21.05 3.33 2.76
N TYR A 438 -20.38 3.29 1.61
CA TYR A 438 -20.59 2.30 0.57
C TYR A 438 -19.55 1.20 0.69
N GLY A 439 -18.28 1.54 0.86
CA GLY A 439 -17.29 0.48 1.05
C GLY A 439 -15.89 0.92 1.43
N ILE A 440 -15.08 -0.09 1.78
CA ILE A 440 -13.70 0.00 2.22
C ILE A 440 -12.92 -1.08 1.46
N ASP A 441 -11.77 -0.74 0.91
CA ASP A 441 -10.78 -1.70 0.41
C ASP A 441 -9.39 -1.17 0.75
N ILE A 442 -8.72 -1.84 1.69
CA ILE A 442 -7.43 -1.43 2.27
C ILE A 442 -6.46 -2.59 2.19
N ARG A 443 -5.21 -2.25 1.82
CA ARG A 443 -4.05 -3.13 1.82
C ARG A 443 -2.93 -2.49 2.64
N LEU A 444 -2.45 -3.17 3.66
CA LEU A 444 -1.38 -2.70 4.54
C LEU A 444 -0.24 -3.70 4.59
N SER A 445 1.00 -3.22 4.55
CA SER A 445 2.19 -4.08 4.70
C SER A 445 3.13 -3.57 5.78
N ASN A 446 3.23 -2.26 5.99
CA ASN A 446 4.20 -1.68 6.93
C ASN A 446 3.58 -0.51 7.73
N GLN A 447 4.25 -0.03 8.76
CA GLN A 447 3.85 1.12 9.56
C GLN A 447 5.08 1.96 9.90
N LEU A 448 4.97 3.29 9.86
CA LEU A 448 6.02 4.16 10.41
C LEU A 448 5.94 4.13 11.93
N VAL A 449 7.02 3.72 12.58
CA VAL A 449 7.15 3.80 14.03
C VAL A 449 7.71 5.15 14.43
N ASP A 450 8.84 5.53 13.82
CA ASP A 450 9.48 6.82 14.02
C ASP A 450 10.34 7.18 12.80
N LYS A 451 10.81 8.43 12.76
CA LYS A 451 11.81 8.88 11.79
C LYS A 451 12.90 9.72 12.46
N VAL A 452 14.11 9.61 11.96
CA VAL A 452 15.22 10.53 12.25
C VAL A 452 15.34 11.49 11.08
N GLU A 453 15.03 12.76 11.32
CA GLU A 453 15.02 13.77 10.27
C GLU A 453 16.42 14.28 9.91
N ASN A 454 16.63 14.58 8.63
CA ASN A 454 17.84 15.24 8.11
C ASN A 454 19.14 14.55 8.55
N VAL A 455 19.36 13.31 8.12
CA VAL A 455 20.59 12.56 8.44
C VAL A 455 21.79 13.08 7.65
N GLU A 456 22.98 12.99 8.23
CA GLU A 456 24.23 13.35 7.57
C GLU A 456 24.53 12.34 6.45
N LEU A 457 24.65 12.85 5.23
CA LEU A 457 25.01 12.06 4.06
C LEU A 457 26.51 12.20 3.78
N ALA A 458 27.17 11.08 3.48
CA ALA A 458 28.55 11.11 3.04
C ALA A 458 28.63 11.73 1.63
N SER A 459 29.75 12.42 1.34
CA SER A 459 30.00 12.95 0.00
C SER A 459 30.04 11.82 -1.03
N PHE A 460 29.60 12.09 -2.26
CA PHE A 460 29.62 11.08 -3.32
C PHE A 460 31.03 10.53 -3.61
N ASP A 461 32.06 11.36 -3.48
CA ASP A 461 33.47 10.92 -3.54
C ASP A 461 33.80 9.89 -2.45
N THR A 462 33.26 10.05 -1.25
CA THR A 462 33.46 9.10 -0.14
C THR A 462 32.75 7.78 -0.43
N ILE A 463 31.52 7.84 -0.96
CA ILE A 463 30.75 6.65 -1.36
C ILE A 463 31.51 5.84 -2.42
N THR A 464 32.06 6.50 -3.43
CA THR A 464 32.63 5.85 -4.61
C THR A 464 34.09 5.44 -4.48
N LYS A 465 34.86 6.08 -3.58
CA LYS A 465 36.30 5.85 -3.44
C LYS A 465 36.69 4.38 -3.25
N ASP A 466 35.97 3.66 -2.39
CA ASP A 466 36.26 2.27 -2.03
C ASP A 466 35.32 1.27 -2.73
N LEU A 467 34.38 1.76 -3.56
CA LEU A 467 33.39 0.93 -4.25
C LEU A 467 34.05 -0.15 -5.14
N PRO A 468 35.09 0.12 -5.96
CA PRO A 468 35.75 -0.92 -6.74
C PRO A 468 36.31 -2.08 -5.90
N ALA A 469 36.92 -1.76 -4.75
CA ALA A 469 37.49 -2.78 -3.87
C ALA A 469 36.38 -3.61 -3.20
N LYS A 470 35.31 -2.97 -2.73
CA LYS A 470 34.16 -3.65 -2.13
C LYS A 470 33.45 -4.55 -3.14
N LEU A 471 33.26 -4.09 -4.38
CA LEU A 471 32.67 -4.89 -5.45
C LEU A 471 33.56 -6.07 -5.84
N ASN A 472 34.88 -5.90 -5.86
CA ASN A 472 35.78 -7.02 -6.12
C ASN A 472 35.64 -8.16 -5.10
N ASP A 473 35.28 -7.83 -3.86
CA ASP A 473 35.13 -8.80 -2.79
C ASP A 473 33.71 -9.40 -2.70
N GLN A 474 32.68 -8.67 -3.16
CA GLN A 474 31.27 -9.02 -2.92
C GLN A 474 30.45 -9.35 -4.18
N LEU A 475 30.85 -8.90 -5.37
CA LEU A 475 30.12 -9.15 -6.61
C LEU A 475 30.40 -10.57 -7.13
N ASP A 476 29.35 -11.37 -7.27
CA ASP A 476 29.39 -12.72 -7.83
C ASP A 476 29.19 -12.67 -9.35
N LEU A 477 30.30 -12.68 -10.08
CA LEU A 477 30.29 -12.69 -11.55
C LEU A 477 29.67 -13.97 -12.13
N GLY A 478 29.64 -15.08 -11.38
CA GLY A 478 29.04 -16.33 -11.84
C GLY A 478 27.53 -16.20 -12.04
N LYS A 479 26.87 -15.38 -11.20
CA LYS A 479 25.44 -15.05 -11.36
C LYS A 479 25.15 -14.21 -12.61
N LEU A 480 26.18 -13.56 -13.17
CA LEU A 480 26.10 -12.78 -14.40
C LEU A 480 26.61 -13.56 -15.63
N GLY A 481 26.97 -14.84 -15.47
CA GLY A 481 27.52 -15.67 -16.54
C GLY A 481 28.99 -15.37 -16.88
N ASP A 482 29.77 -14.91 -15.90
CA ASP A 482 31.20 -14.60 -16.02
C ASP A 482 31.53 -13.65 -17.20
N PRO A 483 30.92 -12.46 -17.25
CA PRO A 483 31.06 -11.53 -18.36
C PRO A 483 32.48 -10.96 -18.45
N LYS A 484 32.94 -10.64 -19.65
CA LYS A 484 34.25 -9.96 -19.84
C LYS A 484 34.18 -8.47 -19.54
N GLU A 485 33.02 -7.86 -19.76
CA GLU A 485 32.80 -6.43 -19.65
C GLU A 485 31.44 -6.17 -18.98
N LEU A 486 31.41 -5.23 -18.04
CA LEU A 486 30.22 -4.71 -17.37
C LEU A 486 30.15 -3.19 -17.55
N ASN A 487 28.95 -2.64 -17.62
CA ASN A 487 28.74 -1.19 -17.58
C ASN A 487 27.99 -0.81 -16.30
N ILE A 488 28.36 0.31 -15.67
CA ILE A 488 27.47 1.02 -14.73
C ILE A 488 26.75 2.09 -15.54
N ASP A 489 25.49 1.84 -15.87
CA ASP A 489 24.70 2.67 -16.79
C ASP A 489 23.84 3.71 -16.08
N ASN A 490 23.51 3.45 -14.82
CA ASN A 490 22.64 4.32 -14.04
C ASN A 490 23.09 4.42 -12.57
N ILE A 491 22.94 5.61 -12.01
CA ILE A 491 23.12 5.88 -10.58
C ILE A 491 21.93 6.68 -10.07
N THR A 492 21.38 6.29 -8.93
CA THR A 492 20.22 6.96 -8.33
C THR A 492 20.35 7.00 -6.82
N LEU A 493 19.98 8.13 -6.22
CA LEU A 493 19.74 8.24 -4.79
C LEU A 493 18.28 7.86 -4.51
N ASN A 494 18.05 6.87 -3.66
CA ASN A 494 16.73 6.36 -3.29
C ASN A 494 16.70 5.93 -1.82
N TYR A 495 15.59 5.34 -1.39
CA TYR A 495 15.48 4.68 -0.10
C TYR A 495 15.52 3.17 -0.29
N ASP A 496 16.21 2.48 0.62
CA ASP A 496 16.31 1.03 0.62
C ASP A 496 16.24 0.49 2.06
N SER A 497 15.77 -0.75 2.22
CA SER A 497 15.75 -1.41 3.53
C SER A 497 17.16 -1.84 3.93
N TYR A 498 17.51 -1.60 5.19
CA TYR A 498 18.83 -1.92 5.73
C TYR A 498 18.76 -3.12 6.68
N SER A 499 19.76 -4.01 6.57
CA SER A 499 20.01 -5.13 7.46
C SER A 499 21.51 -5.23 7.76
N ASP A 500 21.88 -5.44 9.03
CA ASP A 500 23.29 -5.60 9.45
C ASP A 500 23.88 -6.97 9.14
N SER A 501 23.01 -7.92 8.82
CA SER A 501 23.36 -9.31 8.68
C SER A 501 23.69 -9.59 7.22
N ALA A 502 24.95 -9.90 6.93
CA ALA A 502 25.40 -10.33 5.61
C ALA A 502 24.72 -11.65 5.17
N ASP A 503 24.12 -12.38 6.10
CA ASP A 503 23.32 -13.59 5.88
C ASP A 503 21.81 -13.27 5.69
N ASP A 504 21.34 -12.08 6.11
CA ASP A 504 20.00 -11.50 5.84
C ASP A 504 20.03 -10.56 4.62
N ILE A 505 21.05 -10.70 3.76
CA ILE A 505 20.96 -10.24 2.38
C ILE A 505 19.96 -11.20 1.72
N ALA A 506 18.69 -11.02 2.04
CA ALA A 506 17.60 -11.67 1.37
C ALA A 506 17.76 -11.34 -0.12
N THR A 507 18.25 -12.32 -0.88
CA THR A 507 17.50 -12.66 -2.08
C THR A 507 16.06 -12.78 -1.61
N ASP A 508 15.14 -12.05 -2.24
CA ASP A 508 13.69 -11.98 -1.93
C ASP A 508 13.06 -13.31 -1.44
N THR A 509 13.68 -14.43 -1.77
CA THR A 509 13.30 -15.82 -1.54
C THR A 509 13.21 -16.32 -0.08
N ASP A 510 13.82 -15.68 0.93
CA ASP A 510 13.81 -16.14 2.33
C ASP A 510 12.93 -15.25 3.26
N LEU A 511 11.82 -14.72 2.73
CA LEU A 511 10.81 -14.01 3.50
C LEU A 511 10.01 -14.98 4.40
N VAL A 512 10.61 -15.40 5.51
CA VAL A 512 9.81 -15.90 6.65
C VAL A 512 9.20 -14.68 7.31
N TYR A 513 7.88 -14.53 7.24
CA TYR A 513 7.17 -13.50 8.00
C TYR A 513 7.54 -13.63 9.48
N GLU A 514 8.12 -12.55 10.01
CA GLU A 514 8.26 -12.34 11.43
C GLU A 514 7.33 -11.18 11.84
N PRO A 515 6.37 -11.42 12.75
CA PRO A 515 5.45 -10.39 13.18
C PRO A 515 6.17 -9.28 13.93
N ASP A 516 5.73 -8.04 13.72
CA ASP A 516 6.14 -6.85 14.46
C ASP A 516 7.64 -6.50 14.35
N VAL A 517 8.34 -6.96 13.31
CA VAL A 517 9.76 -6.65 13.10
C VAL A 517 9.94 -5.19 12.70
N THR A 518 10.76 -4.47 13.46
CA THR A 518 11.16 -3.10 13.14
C THR A 518 12.46 -3.10 12.36
N TYR A 519 12.44 -2.51 11.16
CA TYR A 519 13.60 -2.39 10.29
C TYR A 519 13.79 -0.94 9.79
N PRO A 520 15.04 -0.50 9.64
CA PRO A 520 15.34 0.83 9.12
C PRO A 520 15.27 0.85 7.59
N VAL A 521 14.65 1.89 7.05
CA VAL A 521 14.69 2.27 5.63
C VAL A 521 15.52 3.54 5.53
N ILE A 522 16.63 3.45 4.81
CA ILE A 522 17.68 4.47 4.83
C ILE A 522 18.00 5.00 3.43
N PRO A 523 18.58 6.21 3.32
CA PRO A 523 19.07 6.75 2.06
C PRO A 523 20.18 5.88 1.47
N ALA A 524 20.09 5.59 0.17
CA ALA A 524 21.00 4.71 -0.52
C ALA A 524 21.34 5.19 -1.94
N TRP A 525 22.61 5.04 -2.33
CA TRP A 525 23.03 5.14 -3.71
C TRP A 525 22.92 3.77 -4.38
N THR A 526 22.06 3.66 -5.38
CA THR A 526 21.93 2.46 -6.21
C THR A 526 22.73 2.62 -7.50
N PHE A 527 23.58 1.64 -7.81
CA PHE A 527 24.35 1.53 -9.04
C PHE A 527 23.79 0.37 -9.86
N THR A 528 23.23 0.65 -11.04
CA THR A 528 22.75 -0.39 -11.96
C THR A 528 23.88 -0.79 -12.90
N MET A 529 24.20 -2.08 -12.90
CA MET A 529 25.25 -2.72 -13.69
C MET A 529 24.62 -3.63 -14.74
N SER A 530 25.04 -3.53 -16.00
CA SER A 530 24.62 -4.43 -17.08
C SER A 530 25.79 -5.16 -17.72
N VAL A 531 25.53 -6.34 -18.29
CA VAL A 531 26.54 -7.03 -19.12
C VAL A 531 26.72 -6.28 -20.43
N TYR A 532 27.96 -5.99 -20.81
CA TYR A 532 28.23 -5.22 -22.02
C TYR A 532 27.70 -5.95 -23.26
N GLY A 533 26.79 -5.28 -23.99
CA GLY A 533 26.16 -5.84 -25.19
C GLY A 533 25.02 -6.83 -24.91
N ASP A 534 24.67 -7.07 -23.64
CA ASP A 534 23.54 -7.87 -23.21
C ASP A 534 22.87 -7.24 -21.98
N ASN A 535 21.92 -6.33 -22.24
CA ASN A 535 21.20 -5.63 -21.18
C ASN A 535 20.17 -6.53 -20.46
N SER A 536 20.02 -7.80 -20.88
CA SER A 536 19.11 -8.73 -20.22
C SER A 536 19.65 -9.18 -18.87
N LYS A 537 20.98 -9.16 -18.66
CA LYS A 537 21.61 -9.57 -17.40
C LYS A 537 22.31 -8.41 -16.72
N GLY A 538 22.20 -8.37 -15.39
CA GLY A 538 22.83 -7.31 -14.63
C GLY A 538 22.70 -7.45 -13.12
N ALA A 539 23.20 -6.42 -12.43
CA ALA A 539 23.11 -6.33 -10.99
C ALA A 539 22.72 -4.90 -10.55
N MET A 540 22.03 -4.78 -9.43
CA MET A 540 21.79 -3.52 -8.74
C MET A 540 22.52 -3.54 -7.40
N VAL A 541 23.46 -2.62 -7.23
CA VAL A 541 24.28 -2.50 -6.02
C VAL A 541 23.76 -1.34 -5.20
N SER A 542 23.28 -1.60 -3.99
CA SER A 542 22.79 -0.59 -3.07
C SER A 542 23.83 -0.27 -2.01
N VAL A 543 24.17 1.00 -1.88
CA VAL A 543 25.23 1.51 -1.00
C VAL A 543 24.63 2.53 -0.03
N ASN A 544 24.80 2.33 1.27
CA ASN A 544 24.34 3.25 2.31
C ASN A 544 24.90 4.66 2.05
N ALA A 545 24.02 5.64 1.87
CA ALA A 545 24.43 7.01 1.55
C ALA A 545 25.03 7.77 2.76
N MET A 546 24.93 7.23 3.98
CA MET A 546 25.50 7.84 5.19
C MET A 546 26.97 7.45 5.40
N ASP A 547 27.39 6.24 4.99
CA ASP A 547 28.75 5.73 5.30
C ASP A 547 29.46 5.00 4.15
N GLY A 548 28.77 4.75 3.03
CA GLY A 548 29.32 4.08 1.85
C GLY A 548 29.42 2.56 1.97
N THR A 549 28.84 1.92 2.98
CA THR A 549 28.79 0.45 3.09
C THR A 549 27.88 -0.14 1.99
N ILE A 550 28.32 -1.24 1.35
CA ILE A 550 27.43 -1.99 0.45
C ILE A 550 26.43 -2.72 1.35
N MET A 551 25.15 -2.47 1.11
CA MET A 551 24.06 -3.09 1.86
C MET A 551 23.58 -4.37 1.16
N ARG A 552 23.43 -4.31 -0.18
CA ARG A 552 22.95 -5.45 -0.97
C ARG A 552 23.39 -5.38 -2.43
N ILE A 553 23.41 -6.55 -3.05
CA ILE A 553 23.57 -6.73 -4.50
C ILE A 553 22.45 -7.65 -5.00
N TYR A 554 21.55 -7.10 -5.80
CA TYR A 554 20.49 -7.84 -6.49
C TYR A 554 20.97 -8.21 -7.91
N TYR A 555 20.67 -9.40 -8.38
CA TYR A 555 21.03 -9.89 -9.73
C TYR A 555 19.76 -10.17 -10.53
N TYR A 556 19.74 -9.81 -11.80
CA TYR A 556 18.59 -10.03 -12.69
C TYR A 556 18.99 -10.64 -14.03
N ASP A 557 18.08 -11.43 -14.62
CA ASP A 557 18.21 -12.05 -15.94
C ASP A 557 16.86 -12.03 -16.68
N TYR A 558 16.68 -11.03 -17.54
CA TYR A 558 15.51 -10.85 -18.40
C TYR A 558 15.55 -11.69 -19.68
N SER A 559 16.58 -12.50 -19.93
CA SER A 559 16.65 -13.35 -21.13
C SER A 559 15.62 -14.48 -21.15
N LEU A 560 14.92 -14.67 -20.03
CA LEU A 560 13.85 -15.67 -19.84
C LEU A 560 12.45 -15.09 -20.07
N LEU A 561 12.36 -13.79 -20.42
CA LEU A 561 11.12 -13.10 -20.81
C LEU A 561 10.82 -13.17 -22.33
N GLU A 562 11.77 -13.66 -23.13
CA GLU A 562 11.62 -13.94 -24.57
C GLU A 562 11.44 -15.45 -24.82
#